data_AF-A0A6P0T9W1-F1
#
_entry.id   AF-A0A6P0T9W1-F1
#
_cell.length_a   1.000
_cell.length_b   1.000
_cell.length_c   1.000
_cell.angle_alpha   90.00
_cell.angle_beta   90.00
_cell.angle_gamma   90.00
#
_symmetry.space_group_name_H-M   'P 1'
#
loop_
_entity.id
_entity.type
_entity.pdbx_description
1 polymer ?
#
loop_
_entity_poly.entity_id
_entity_poly.type
_entity_poly.pdbx_seq_one_letter_code
_entity_poly.pdbx_strand_id
1 'polypeptide(L)'
;MKICTFGIAFIIYTSSSITPAIAQPRLDRPDFFEQGRDEFEAEIHQYSDELGTSDDLLNVQGSSLDWQPYLSQVGNFRVWMPSGILSDEIKILETLSGFIEMTVITNYVESGIFVAAYSDILDDSFTEDPEALFQTLVDTIITDTNFERIHDRSLNFDALPGIDIPGREFVLANSEAEETIYTPSKPGIP
;
A
#
# COMPACT_ATOMS: atom_id res chain seq x y z
N MET A 1 -22.80 9.85 -32.77
CA MET A 1 -23.46 11.14 -32.43
C MET A 1 -24.88 10.84 -31.97
N LYS A 2 -25.14 10.87 -30.66
CA LYS A 2 -26.48 10.79 -30.06
C LYS A 2 -26.50 11.76 -28.89
N ILE A 3 -27.31 12.81 -29.05
CA ILE A 3 -27.61 13.81 -28.05
C ILE A 3 -28.86 13.32 -27.34
N CYS A 4 -28.80 13.16 -26.02
CA CYS A 4 -29.99 13.10 -25.17
C CYS A 4 -29.83 14.16 -24.07
N THR A 5 -30.82 15.03 -24.04
CA THR A 5 -30.95 16.21 -23.19
C THR A 5 -31.96 15.93 -22.07
N PHE A 6 -31.82 16.70 -20.99
CA PHE A 6 -32.79 17.06 -19.94
C PHE A 6 -32.86 16.21 -18.66
N GLY A 7 -32.56 16.92 -17.56
CA GLY A 7 -32.90 16.58 -16.19
C GLY A 7 -32.41 17.66 -15.23
N ILE A 8 -33.02 18.85 -15.26
CA ILE A 8 -32.82 19.89 -14.24
C ILE A 8 -33.61 19.45 -13.01
N ALA A 9 -32.93 19.11 -11.92
CA ALA A 9 -33.54 18.86 -10.61
C ALA A 9 -33.29 20.06 -9.68
N PHE A 10 -34.37 20.53 -9.07
CA PHE A 10 -34.43 21.69 -8.19
C PHE A 10 -33.67 21.45 -6.87
N ILE A 11 -32.93 22.48 -6.48
CA ILE A 11 -32.24 22.66 -5.21
C ILE A 11 -33.25 23.01 -4.12
N ILE A 12 -33.20 22.35 -2.95
CA ILE A 12 -33.75 22.87 -1.70
C ILE A 12 -32.58 22.97 -0.71
N TYR A 13 -32.00 24.17 -0.61
CA TYR A 13 -31.13 24.53 0.51
C TYR A 13 -32.03 24.78 1.73
N THR A 14 -31.99 23.89 2.71
CA THR A 14 -32.44 24.23 4.06
C THR A 14 -31.30 24.98 4.74
N SER A 15 -31.37 26.30 4.72
CA SER A 15 -30.49 27.17 5.50
C SER A 15 -30.83 27.03 6.98
N SER A 16 -30.12 26.12 7.67
CA SER A 16 -30.03 26.13 9.13
C SER A 16 -29.26 27.38 9.52
N SER A 17 -29.92 28.32 10.22
CA SER A 17 -29.24 29.41 10.89
C SER A 17 -28.38 28.80 12.02
N ILE A 18 -27.11 28.52 11.74
CA ILE A 18 -26.13 28.32 12.80
C ILE A 18 -25.98 29.69 13.44
N THR A 19 -26.64 29.90 14.58
CA THR A 19 -26.33 31.03 15.46
C THR A 19 -24.84 30.99 15.75
N PRO A 20 -24.05 32.01 15.40
CA PRO A 20 -22.71 32.10 15.93
C PRO A 20 -22.87 32.24 17.44
N ALA A 21 -22.40 31.26 18.19
CA ALA A 21 -22.10 31.44 19.59
C ALA A 21 -20.97 32.47 19.63
N ILE A 22 -21.33 33.75 19.71
CA ILE A 22 -20.40 34.83 19.98
C ILE A 22 -19.92 34.57 21.41
N ALA A 23 -18.74 33.96 21.53
CA ALA A 23 -17.97 33.99 22.76
C ALA A 23 -17.66 35.46 23.04
N GLN A 24 -18.49 36.09 23.88
CA GLN A 24 -18.21 37.43 24.37
C GLN A 24 -16.98 37.31 25.27
N PRO A 25 -15.84 37.96 24.94
CA PRO A 25 -14.72 38.01 25.84
C PRO A 25 -15.12 38.95 26.97
N ARG A 26 -15.68 38.39 28.05
CA ARG A 26 -15.84 39.11 29.31
C ARG A 26 -14.45 39.27 29.92
N LEU A 27 -13.73 40.28 29.45
CA LEU A 27 -12.43 40.75 29.94
C LEU A 27 -12.50 41.34 31.37
N ASP A 28 -13.48 40.93 32.18
CA ASP A 28 -13.76 41.45 33.53
C ASP A 28 -13.96 40.30 34.53
N ARG A 29 -13.25 39.20 34.32
CA ARG A 29 -13.06 38.13 35.31
C ARG A 29 -11.57 38.05 35.62
N PRO A 30 -11.08 38.80 36.63
CA PRO A 30 -9.67 38.76 37.01
C PRO A 30 -9.19 37.35 37.38
N ASP A 31 -10.11 36.46 37.73
CA ASP A 31 -9.80 35.11 38.22
C ASP A 31 -9.90 34.02 37.13
N PHE A 32 -10.23 34.35 35.86
CA PHE A 32 -10.42 33.34 34.80
C PHE A 32 -9.17 32.46 34.60
N PHE A 33 -7.98 33.05 34.66
CA PHE A 33 -6.72 32.31 34.51
C PHE A 33 -6.32 31.56 35.79
N GLU A 34 -6.72 32.03 36.97
CA GLU A 34 -6.42 31.37 38.24
C GLU A 34 -7.35 30.17 38.45
N GLN A 35 -8.67 30.37 38.32
CA GLN A 35 -9.66 29.29 38.40
C GLN A 35 -9.52 28.30 37.25
N GLY A 36 -9.23 28.77 36.04
CA GLY A 36 -8.99 27.89 34.90
C GLY A 36 -7.75 27.02 35.06
N ARG A 37 -6.74 27.48 35.81
CA ARG A 37 -5.56 26.66 36.14
C ARG A 37 -5.93 25.53 37.10
N ASP A 38 -6.70 25.84 38.14
CA ASP A 38 -7.10 24.85 39.13
C ASP A 38 -8.10 23.82 38.54
N GLU A 39 -9.01 24.26 37.68
CA GLU A 39 -9.92 23.38 36.92
C GLU A 39 -9.14 22.49 35.93
N PHE A 40 -8.16 23.03 35.22
CA PHE A 40 -7.32 22.27 34.30
C PHE A 40 -6.44 21.25 35.03
N GLU A 41 -5.83 21.63 36.16
CA GLU A 41 -5.03 20.73 36.98
C GLU A 41 -5.90 19.61 37.58
N ALA A 42 -7.14 19.92 37.98
CA ALA A 42 -8.11 18.93 38.44
C ALA A 42 -8.55 17.97 37.32
N GLU A 43 -8.76 18.45 36.10
CA GLU A 43 -9.02 17.60 34.93
C GLU A 43 -7.81 16.71 34.59
N ILE A 44 -6.59 17.25 34.61
CA ILE A 44 -5.36 16.44 34.40
C ILE A 44 -5.25 15.35 35.46
N HIS A 45 -5.51 15.67 36.72
CA HIS A 45 -5.48 14.68 37.80
C HIS A 45 -6.56 13.62 37.62
N GLN A 46 -7.77 13.99 37.20
CA GLN A 46 -8.83 13.04 36.88
C GLN A 46 -8.41 12.07 35.77
N TYR A 47 -7.80 12.57 34.69
CA TYR A 47 -7.29 11.70 33.62
C TYR A 47 -6.08 10.88 34.05
N SER A 48 -5.20 11.44 34.88
CA SER A 48 -4.02 10.72 35.39
C SER A 48 -4.42 9.59 36.35
N ASP A 49 -5.47 9.78 37.16
CA ASP A 49 -5.99 8.75 38.06
C ASP A 49 -6.81 7.70 37.30
N GLU A 50 -7.52 8.08 36.22
CA GLU A 50 -8.16 7.13 35.27
C GLU A 50 -7.12 6.33 34.46
N LEU A 51 -5.95 6.90 34.17
CA LEU A 51 -4.82 6.22 33.51
C LEU A 51 -3.94 5.43 34.50
N GLY A 52 -4.28 5.41 35.79
CA GLY A 52 -3.48 4.90 36.91
C GLY A 52 -3.18 3.39 36.92
N THR A 53 -3.71 2.58 36.01
CA THR A 53 -3.30 1.17 35.83
C THR A 53 -3.62 0.66 34.43
N SER A 54 -3.06 1.27 33.38
CA SER A 54 -3.07 0.66 32.05
C SER A 54 -1.82 1.06 31.28
N ASP A 55 -0.75 0.27 31.44
CA ASP A 55 0.41 0.21 30.52
C ASP A 55 0.01 -0.19 29.07
N ASP A 56 -1.28 -0.11 28.71
CA ASP A 56 -1.87 -0.68 27.49
C ASP A 56 -2.50 0.39 26.57
N LEU A 57 -2.39 1.69 26.91
CA LEU A 57 -2.95 2.79 26.11
C LEU A 57 -1.94 3.53 25.22
N LEU A 58 -0.77 2.93 24.99
CA LEU A 58 0.09 3.21 23.84
C LEU A 58 0.57 1.90 23.21
N ASN A 59 -0.25 0.86 23.23
CA ASN A 59 -0.14 -0.14 22.19
C ASN A 59 -0.73 0.50 20.94
N VAL A 60 0.09 1.25 20.19
CA VAL A 60 -0.18 1.49 18.77
C VAL A 60 -0.28 0.09 18.21
N GLN A 61 -1.51 -0.40 18.08
CA GLN A 61 -1.84 -1.65 17.45
C GLN A 61 -1.20 -1.55 16.08
N GLY A 62 -0.02 -2.15 15.94
CA GLY A 62 0.82 -2.01 14.75
C GLY A 62 -0.08 -2.28 13.58
N SER A 63 -0.20 -1.30 12.69
CA SER A 63 -1.12 -1.32 11.56
C SER A 63 -1.08 -2.70 10.93
N SER A 64 -2.09 -3.52 11.23
CA SER A 64 -2.11 -4.87 10.68
C SER A 64 -2.23 -4.66 9.18
N LEU A 65 -1.23 -5.12 8.43
CA LEU A 65 -1.31 -5.15 6.98
C LEU A 65 -2.50 -6.05 6.65
N ASP A 66 -3.66 -5.46 6.40
CA ASP A 66 -4.86 -6.20 6.08
C ASP A 66 -4.73 -6.65 4.62
N TRP A 67 -4.32 -7.90 4.44
CA TRP A 67 -4.17 -8.52 3.12
C TRP A 67 -5.53 -8.80 2.49
N GLN A 68 -5.67 -8.42 1.23
CA GLN A 68 -6.87 -8.65 0.43
C GLN A 68 -6.50 -9.24 -0.94
N PRO A 69 -7.39 -10.07 -1.52
CA PRO A 69 -7.15 -10.62 -2.85
C PRO A 69 -7.40 -9.57 -3.93
N TYR A 70 -6.40 -9.30 -4.75
CA TYR A 70 -6.51 -8.57 -6.00
C TYR A 70 -6.72 -9.53 -7.17
N LEU A 71 -7.67 -9.22 -8.05
CA LEU A 71 -7.98 -10.01 -9.25
C LEU A 71 -7.76 -9.14 -10.49
N SER A 72 -6.79 -9.50 -11.32
CA SER A 72 -6.63 -8.91 -12.65
C SER A 72 -7.39 -9.76 -13.66
N GLN A 73 -8.48 -9.21 -14.21
CA GLN A 73 -9.22 -9.89 -15.28
C GLN A 73 -8.42 -9.92 -16.59
N VAL A 74 -7.65 -8.86 -16.86
CA VAL A 74 -6.85 -8.73 -18.08
C VAL A 74 -5.63 -9.66 -18.01
N GLY A 75 -4.88 -9.62 -16.90
CA GLY A 75 -3.71 -10.49 -16.69
C GLY A 75 -4.05 -11.93 -16.28
N ASN A 76 -5.34 -12.24 -16.08
CA ASN A 76 -5.83 -13.55 -15.66
C ASN A 76 -5.11 -14.15 -14.43
N PHE A 77 -4.80 -13.30 -13.44
CA PHE A 77 -4.14 -13.74 -12.20
C PHE A 77 -4.83 -13.18 -10.96
N ARG A 78 -4.57 -13.86 -9.84
CA ARG A 78 -4.99 -13.43 -8.50
C ARG A 78 -3.77 -13.37 -7.59
N VAL A 79 -3.59 -12.24 -6.92
CA VAL A 79 -2.48 -12.02 -6.00
C VAL A 79 -3.01 -11.43 -4.70
N TRP A 80 -2.37 -11.74 -3.58
CA TRP A 80 -2.66 -11.08 -2.31
C TRP A 80 -1.82 -9.81 -2.22
N MET A 81 -2.47 -8.70 -1.93
CA MET A 81 -1.82 -7.41 -1.70
C MET A 81 -2.38 -6.81 -0.40
N PRO A 82 -1.61 -5.96 0.32
CA PRO A 82 -2.18 -5.26 1.46
C PRO A 82 -3.30 -4.30 1.05
N SER A 83 -4.11 -3.86 1.99
CA SER A 83 -5.03 -2.74 1.76
C SER A 83 -4.24 -1.44 1.70
N GLY A 84 -4.51 -0.63 0.68
CA GLY A 84 -3.75 0.58 0.40
C GLY A 84 -4.21 1.27 -0.88
N ILE A 85 -3.44 2.28 -1.31
CA ILE A 85 -3.72 3.03 -2.52
C ILE A 85 -3.14 2.27 -3.70
N LEU A 86 -4.03 1.86 -4.62
CA LEU A 86 -3.65 1.17 -5.86
C LEU A 86 -3.47 2.19 -7.00
N SER A 87 -2.38 2.03 -7.75
CA SER A 87 -2.19 2.66 -9.05
C SER A 87 -1.94 1.59 -10.12
N ASP A 88 -2.35 1.87 -11.35
CA ASP A 88 -2.12 1.04 -12.52
C ASP A 88 -1.40 1.89 -13.58
N GLU A 89 -0.23 1.43 -14.02
CA GLU A 89 0.60 2.12 -15.00
C GLU A 89 1.21 1.15 -16.02
N ILE A 90 1.46 1.64 -17.23
CA ILE A 90 2.18 0.89 -18.26
C ILE A 90 3.64 1.28 -18.21
N LYS A 91 4.52 0.30 -18.03
CA LYS A 91 5.98 0.46 -18.02
C LYS A 91 6.61 -0.34 -19.14
N ILE A 92 7.46 0.32 -19.93
CA ILE A 92 8.24 -0.34 -20.98
C ILE A 92 9.62 -0.64 -20.40
N LEU A 93 10.00 -1.91 -20.42
CA LEU A 93 11.32 -2.38 -20.01
C LEU A 93 12.15 -2.68 -21.26
N GLU A 94 13.30 -2.03 -21.37
CA GLU A 94 14.28 -2.35 -22.41
C GLU A 94 15.17 -3.51 -21.95
N THR A 95 15.14 -4.61 -22.70
CA THR A 95 15.96 -5.80 -22.47
C THR A 95 16.85 -6.05 -23.68
N LEU A 96 17.88 -6.90 -23.53
CA LEU A 96 18.75 -7.28 -24.65
C LEU A 96 17.99 -7.93 -25.82
N SER A 97 16.86 -8.57 -25.53
CA SER A 97 16.00 -9.25 -26.51
C SER A 97 14.90 -8.35 -27.09
N GLY A 98 14.78 -7.10 -26.62
CA GLY A 98 13.79 -6.13 -27.10
C GLY A 98 13.05 -5.41 -25.98
N PHE A 99 11.94 -4.75 -26.33
CA PHE A 99 11.11 -4.00 -25.39
C PHE A 99 9.97 -4.88 -24.87
N ILE A 100 9.78 -4.90 -23.55
CA ILE A 100 8.68 -5.58 -22.88
C ILE A 100 7.74 -4.53 -22.31
N GLU A 101 6.50 -4.50 -22.80
CA GLU A 101 5.45 -3.66 -22.23
C GLU A 101 4.79 -4.40 -21.06
N MET A 102 4.86 -3.81 -19.87
CA MET A 102 4.29 -4.38 -18.65
C MET A 102 3.21 -3.46 -18.12
N THR A 103 2.08 -4.05 -17.71
CA THR A 103 1.12 -3.39 -16.84
C THR A 103 1.54 -3.63 -15.40
N VAL A 104 1.76 -2.54 -14.66
CA VAL A 104 2.31 -2.51 -13.30
C VAL A 104 1.23 -2.01 -12.35
N ILE A 105 0.86 -2.85 -11.39
CA ILE A 105 -0.07 -2.55 -10.32
C ILE A 105 0.75 -2.31 -9.06
N THR A 106 0.72 -1.08 -8.57
CA THR A 106 1.47 -0.64 -7.40
C THR A 106 0.53 -0.33 -6.25
N ASN A 107 0.89 -0.80 -5.06
CA ASN A 107 0.15 -0.59 -3.83
C ASN A 107 1.06 0.08 -2.79
N TYR A 108 0.69 1.29 -2.40
CA TYR A 108 1.42 2.08 -1.41
C TYR A 108 0.81 1.87 -0.02
N VAL A 109 1.63 1.42 0.92
CA VAL A 109 1.30 1.33 2.35
C VAL A 109 2.39 2.00 3.19
N GLU A 110 2.11 2.28 4.46
CA GLU A 110 3.08 2.96 5.34
C GLU A 110 4.41 2.21 5.46
N SER A 111 4.37 0.88 5.40
CA SER A 111 5.56 0.01 5.52
C SER A 111 6.33 -0.21 4.21
N GLY A 112 5.86 0.32 3.07
CA GLY A 112 6.54 0.14 1.80
C GLY A 112 5.63 0.11 0.57
N ILE A 113 6.20 -0.35 -0.54
CA ILE A 113 5.54 -0.42 -1.84
C ILE A 113 5.47 -1.88 -2.28
N PHE A 114 4.28 -2.35 -2.61
CA PHE A 114 4.04 -3.69 -3.14
C PHE A 114 3.67 -3.57 -4.61
N VAL A 115 4.32 -4.35 -5.46
CA VAL A 115 4.15 -4.27 -6.91
C VAL A 115 3.82 -5.64 -7.47
N ALA A 116 2.83 -5.72 -8.36
CA ALA A 116 2.66 -6.84 -9.27
C ALA A 116 2.67 -6.32 -10.70
N ALA A 117 3.44 -6.96 -11.57
CA ALA A 117 3.51 -6.60 -12.97
C ALA A 117 3.19 -7.82 -13.85
N TYR A 118 2.57 -7.57 -14.99
CA TYR A 118 2.33 -8.59 -16.01
C TYR A 118 2.52 -8.00 -17.39
N SER A 119 2.91 -8.86 -18.34
CA SER A 119 3.00 -8.54 -19.76
C SER A 119 2.04 -9.44 -20.51
N ASP A 120 1.56 -8.96 -21.65
CA ASP A 120 0.93 -9.83 -22.65
C ASP A 120 1.96 -10.79 -23.23
N ILE A 121 1.48 -11.75 -24.04
CA ILE A 121 2.30 -12.82 -24.66
C ILE A 121 3.55 -12.20 -25.29
N LEU A 122 4.70 -12.55 -24.70
CA LEU A 122 6.01 -12.18 -25.23
C LEU A 122 6.25 -12.94 -26.54
N ASP A 123 6.95 -12.31 -27.49
CA ASP A 123 7.34 -12.94 -28.75
C ASP A 123 8.11 -14.25 -28.49
N ASP A 124 8.09 -15.19 -29.43
CA ASP A 124 8.67 -16.53 -29.27
C ASP A 124 10.15 -16.46 -28.83
N SER A 125 10.86 -15.41 -29.25
CA SER A 125 12.25 -15.11 -28.85
C SER A 125 12.47 -14.97 -27.34
N PHE A 126 11.44 -14.61 -26.58
CA PHE A 126 11.48 -14.54 -25.11
C PHE A 126 11.14 -15.88 -24.44
N THR A 127 10.48 -16.78 -25.16
CA THR A 127 10.05 -18.09 -24.65
C THR A 127 11.06 -19.21 -24.93
N GLU A 128 12.02 -19.00 -25.84
CA GLU A 128 13.06 -19.99 -26.15
C GLU A 128 14.02 -20.23 -24.96
N ASP A 129 14.33 -19.18 -24.18
CA ASP A 129 15.16 -19.27 -22.98
C ASP A 129 14.57 -18.43 -21.82
N PRO A 130 13.61 -19.00 -21.07
CA PRO A 130 12.98 -18.32 -19.93
C PRO A 130 13.97 -17.95 -18.83
N GLU A 131 15.05 -18.72 -18.67
CA GLU A 131 16.06 -18.49 -17.64
C GLU A 131 16.88 -17.23 -17.96
N ALA A 132 17.28 -17.06 -19.22
CA ALA A 132 17.94 -15.84 -19.68
C ALA A 132 17.05 -14.60 -19.55
N LEU A 133 15.74 -14.73 -19.81
CA LEU A 133 14.78 -13.66 -19.58
C LEU A 133 14.75 -13.25 -18.10
N PHE A 134 14.58 -14.21 -17.18
CA PHE A 134 14.52 -13.90 -15.75
C PHE A 134 15.81 -13.24 -15.25
N GLN A 135 16.98 -13.70 -15.71
CA GLN A 135 18.24 -13.06 -15.35
C GLN A 135 18.33 -11.62 -15.87
N THR A 136 17.92 -11.38 -17.11
CA THR A 136 17.90 -10.04 -17.68
C THR A 136 16.99 -9.10 -16.89
N LEU A 137 15.82 -9.57 -16.43
CA LEU A 137 14.92 -8.80 -15.58
C LEU A 137 15.59 -8.44 -14.24
N VAL A 138 16.20 -9.43 -13.57
CA VAL A 138 16.89 -9.22 -12.28
C VAL A 138 18.04 -8.22 -12.44
N ASP A 139 18.88 -8.39 -13.46
CA ASP A 139 20.04 -7.53 -13.71
C ASP A 139 19.60 -6.09 -14.05
N THR A 140 18.48 -5.92 -14.77
CA THR A 140 17.91 -4.60 -15.05
C THR A 140 17.43 -3.93 -13.76
N ILE A 141 16.71 -4.67 -12.90
CA ILE A 141 16.26 -4.13 -11.59
C ILE A 141 17.45 -3.76 -10.71
N ILE A 142 18.50 -4.59 -10.65
CA ILE A 142 19.72 -4.31 -9.88
C ILE A 142 20.40 -3.05 -10.42
N THR A 143 20.50 -2.90 -11.74
CA THR A 143 21.11 -1.73 -12.38
C THR A 143 20.34 -0.45 -12.06
N ASP A 144 19.02 -0.50 -12.07
CA ASP A 144 18.15 0.65 -11.78
C ASP A 144 18.13 1.04 -10.29
N THR A 145 18.28 0.07 -9.38
CA THR A 145 18.10 0.27 -7.93
C THR A 145 19.39 0.31 -7.13
N ASN A 146 20.51 -0.17 -7.69
CA ASN A 146 21.76 -0.44 -6.98
C ASN A 146 21.61 -1.39 -5.77
N PHE A 147 20.59 -2.25 -5.76
CA PHE A 147 20.44 -3.26 -4.71
C PHE A 147 21.36 -4.46 -4.94
N GLU A 148 21.75 -5.10 -3.85
CA GLU A 148 22.53 -6.32 -3.86
C GLU A 148 21.59 -7.54 -3.79
N ARG A 149 21.87 -8.55 -4.60
CA ARG A 149 21.12 -9.80 -4.62
C ARG A 149 21.54 -10.69 -3.45
N ILE A 150 20.62 -10.92 -2.51
CA ILE A 150 20.84 -11.74 -1.31
C ILE A 150 20.25 -13.15 -1.42
N HIS A 151 19.23 -13.33 -2.27
CA HIS A 151 18.62 -14.62 -2.54
C HIS A 151 18.23 -14.73 -4.01
N ASP A 152 18.38 -15.92 -4.59
CA ASP A 152 17.98 -16.21 -5.97
C ASP A 152 17.80 -17.72 -6.11
N ARG A 153 16.62 -18.13 -6.58
CA ARG A 153 16.31 -19.52 -6.88
C ARG A 153 15.36 -19.63 -8.07
N SER A 154 15.65 -20.58 -8.94
CA SER A 154 14.71 -21.00 -9.98
C SER A 154 13.61 -21.85 -9.36
N LEU A 155 12.39 -21.66 -9.86
CA LEU A 155 11.18 -22.38 -9.49
C LEU A 155 10.62 -23.06 -10.74
N ASN A 156 9.96 -24.20 -10.58
CA ASN A 156 9.14 -24.79 -11.61
C ASN A 156 7.76 -25.07 -11.02
N PHE A 157 6.72 -24.59 -11.69
CA PHE A 157 5.34 -24.80 -11.29
C PHE A 157 4.73 -25.92 -12.13
N ASP A 158 4.26 -26.97 -11.45
CA ASP A 158 3.50 -28.05 -12.05
C ASP A 158 2.05 -27.58 -12.25
N ALA A 159 1.78 -26.78 -13.29
CA ALA A 159 0.45 -26.21 -13.49
C ALA A 159 -0.54 -27.25 -14.07
N LEU A 160 -0.05 -28.16 -14.91
CA LEU A 160 -0.80 -29.27 -15.52
C LEU A 160 0.12 -30.47 -15.76
N PRO A 161 -0.40 -31.71 -15.85
CA PRO A 161 0.41 -32.89 -16.16
C PRO A 161 1.18 -32.71 -17.48
N GLY A 162 2.51 -32.64 -17.39
CA GLY A 162 3.41 -32.48 -18.55
C GLY A 162 3.62 -31.03 -19.01
N ILE A 163 3.20 -30.02 -18.25
CA ILE A 163 3.50 -28.62 -18.51
C ILE A 163 4.24 -28.04 -17.29
N ASP A 164 5.56 -27.87 -17.46
CA ASP A 164 6.41 -27.19 -16.49
C ASP A 164 6.40 -25.69 -16.82
N ILE A 165 5.94 -24.86 -15.88
CA ILE A 165 6.02 -23.40 -16.02
C ILE A 165 7.26 -22.92 -15.24
N PRO A 166 8.29 -22.40 -15.92
CA PRO A 166 9.48 -21.90 -15.25
C PRO A 166 9.14 -20.61 -14.49
N GLY A 167 9.78 -20.44 -13.34
CA GLY A 167 9.68 -19.26 -12.50
C GLY A 167 11.00 -18.97 -11.81
N ARG A 168 11.07 -17.82 -11.15
CA ARG A 168 12.20 -17.42 -10.34
C ARG A 168 11.73 -16.62 -9.14
N GLU A 169 12.38 -16.85 -8.01
CA GLU A 169 12.24 -16.01 -6.83
C GLU A 169 13.61 -15.44 -6.48
N PHE A 170 13.66 -14.14 -6.19
CA PHE A 170 14.88 -13.48 -5.76
C PHE A 170 14.55 -12.44 -4.68
N VAL A 171 15.55 -12.11 -3.86
CA VAL A 171 15.46 -11.05 -2.85
C VAL A 171 16.67 -10.14 -3.04
N LEU A 172 16.39 -8.85 -3.11
CA LEU A 172 17.38 -7.79 -3.21
C LEU A 172 17.37 -6.98 -1.91
N ALA A 173 18.54 -6.55 -1.45
CA ALA A 173 18.70 -5.71 -0.27
C ALA A 173 19.62 -4.53 -0.58
N ASN A 174 19.37 -3.41 0.09
CA ASN A 174 20.33 -2.31 0.11
C ASN A 174 21.35 -2.58 1.23
N SER A 175 22.64 -2.59 0.92
CA SER A 175 23.71 -2.84 1.88
C SER A 175 23.83 -1.75 2.97
N GLU A 176 23.12 -0.62 2.83
CA GLU A 176 23.06 0.46 3.83
C GLU A 176 21.82 0.43 4.74
N ALA A 177 20.84 -0.45 4.50
CA ALA A 177 19.62 -0.50 5.30
C ALA A 177 19.76 -1.48 6.47
N GLU A 178 19.68 -0.98 7.71
CA GLU A 178 19.57 -1.82 8.90
C GLU A 178 18.38 -2.79 8.77
N GLU A 179 18.70 -4.07 8.91
CA GLU A 179 17.88 -5.22 8.59
C GLU A 179 16.61 -5.26 9.47
N THR A 180 15.48 -4.80 8.94
CA THR A 180 14.16 -5.22 9.43
C THR A 180 13.60 -6.24 8.45
N ILE A 181 13.92 -7.51 8.69
CA ILE A 181 13.32 -8.62 7.94
C ILE A 181 11.82 -8.65 8.28
N TYR A 182 10.99 -8.06 7.42
CA TYR A 182 9.56 -8.31 7.46
C TYR A 182 9.30 -9.72 6.93
N THR A 183 8.95 -10.65 7.82
CA THR A 183 8.46 -11.96 7.43
C THR A 183 6.94 -11.88 7.31
N PRO A 184 6.36 -11.89 6.10
CA PRO A 184 4.90 -11.94 5.97
C PRO A 184 4.41 -13.25 6.58
N SER A 185 3.59 -13.15 7.62
CA SER A 185 2.91 -14.31 8.19
C SER A 185 1.97 -14.87 7.11
N LYS A 186 2.34 -16.03 6.55
CA LYS A 186 1.55 -16.76 5.56
C LYS A 186 0.12 -16.97 6.09
N PRO A 187 -0.93 -16.45 5.42
CA PRO A 187 -2.29 -16.80 5.79
C PRO A 187 -2.51 -18.30 5.51
N GLY A 188 -3.01 -19.02 6.51
CA GLY A 188 -3.39 -20.42 6.38
C GLY A 188 -4.41 -20.56 5.26
N ILE A 189 -4.13 -21.44 4.30
CA ILE A 189 -5.10 -21.88 3.31
C ILE A 189 -6.12 -22.76 4.06
N PRO A 190 -7.43 -22.48 4.01
CA PRO A 190 -8.45 -23.34 4.59
C PRO A 190 -8.55 -24.69 3.88
#